data_AF-A0A8H3LIZ6-F1
#
_entry.id   AF-A0A8H3LIZ6-F1
#
_cell.length_a   1.000
_cell.length_b   1.000
_cell.length_c   1.000
_cell.angle_alpha   90.00
_cell.angle_beta   90.00
_cell.angle_gamma   90.00
#
_symmetry.space_group_name_H-M   'P 1'
#
loop_
_entity.id
_entity.type
_entity.pdbx_description
1 polymer ?
#
loop_
_entity_poly.entity_id
_entity_poly.type
_entity_poly.pdbx_seq_one_letter_code
_entity_poly.pdbx_strand_id
1 'polypeptide(L)'
;MWLFSQVDAQGWLDYNYPEDGVYRGLSPNISFHMFHDNRQKRRKEIKALDIWAASNLSGSLKVDGFDNLENFNCWRNSLTELDLRDCSNNKLTELDTSNCPRLEKLICDGNQLRLTQGITDQNHQENIIQNLQTQLEQERKKNKFLMGQLENESEDE
;
A
#
# COMPACT_ATOMS: atom_id res chain seq x y z
N MET A 1 25.82 8.69 -14.18
CA MET A 1 25.67 7.40 -14.90
C MET A 1 25.06 6.42 -13.91
N TRP A 2 23.73 6.31 -13.87
CA TRP A 2 23.05 5.32 -13.03
C TRP A 2 22.92 4.05 -13.87
N LEU A 3 23.87 3.13 -13.70
CA LEU A 3 23.73 1.75 -14.13
C LEU A 3 22.62 1.12 -13.28
N PHE A 4 21.73 0.38 -13.94
CA PHE A 4 20.53 -0.36 -13.49
C PHE A 4 20.62 -1.14 -12.15
N SER A 5 20.95 -0.51 -11.04
CA SER A 5 20.74 -1.06 -9.70
C SER A 5 19.29 -0.82 -9.28
N GLN A 6 18.68 -1.82 -8.65
CA GLN A 6 17.38 -1.64 -7.99
C GLN A 6 17.45 -0.46 -7.02
N VAL A 7 16.36 0.31 -6.95
CA VAL A 7 16.26 1.46 -6.05
C VAL A 7 15.47 1.02 -4.83
N ASP A 8 15.98 1.31 -3.64
CA ASP A 8 15.26 1.06 -2.39
C ASP A 8 13.90 1.76 -2.40
N ALA A 9 12.83 0.99 -2.21
CA ALA A 9 11.46 1.48 -2.35
C ALA A 9 11.13 2.58 -1.33
N GLN A 10 11.55 2.39 -0.07
CA GLN A 10 11.28 3.36 1.00
C GLN A 10 12.05 4.67 0.78
N GLY A 11 13.35 4.57 0.49
CA GLY A 11 14.19 5.73 0.20
C GLY A 11 13.69 6.53 -1.01
N TRP A 12 13.15 5.85 -2.03
CA TRP A 12 12.50 6.53 -3.15
C TRP A 12 11.24 7.29 -2.71
N LEU A 13 10.38 6.66 -1.89
CA LEU A 13 9.17 7.29 -1.39
C LEU A 13 9.50 8.52 -0.55
N ASP A 14 10.42 8.41 0.41
CA ASP A 14 10.81 9.51 1.31
C ASP A 14 11.49 10.66 0.58
N TYR A 15 12.23 10.38 -0.49
CA TYR A 15 12.85 11.41 -1.32
C TYR A 15 11.82 12.22 -2.10
N ASN A 16 10.88 11.54 -2.78
CA ASN A 16 9.89 12.18 -3.65
C ASN A 16 8.72 12.78 -2.85
N TYR A 17 8.32 12.11 -1.76
CA TYR A 17 7.22 12.44 -0.87
C TYR A 17 7.73 12.47 0.58
N PRO A 18 8.48 13.50 0.99
CA PRO A 18 8.94 13.62 2.38
C PRO A 18 7.77 13.80 3.36
N GLU A 19 7.87 13.23 4.57
CA GLU A 19 6.82 13.34 5.62
C GLU A 19 6.50 14.80 5.99
N ASP A 20 7.55 15.60 6.17
CA ASP A 20 7.46 17.01 6.56
C ASP A 20 7.54 17.97 5.36
N GLY A 21 7.22 17.49 4.16
CA GLY A 21 7.30 18.31 2.97
C GLY A 21 6.23 18.02 1.94
N VAL A 22 6.38 18.70 0.82
CA VAL A 22 5.54 18.52 -0.37
C VAL A 22 6.24 17.62 -1.37
N TYR A 23 5.44 17.01 -2.25
CA TYR A 23 5.93 16.27 -3.39
C TYR A 23 6.97 17.08 -4.18
N ARG A 24 8.17 16.53 -4.32
CA ARG A 24 9.33 17.21 -4.92
C ARG A 24 9.35 17.15 -6.46
N GLY A 25 8.40 16.47 -7.07
CA GLY A 25 8.40 16.23 -8.51
C GLY A 25 9.33 15.10 -8.92
N LEU A 26 8.97 14.36 -9.96
CA LEU A 26 9.91 13.51 -10.66
C LEU A 26 10.92 14.39 -11.40
N SER A 27 12.16 13.93 -11.51
CA SER A 27 13.19 14.57 -12.35
C SER A 27 12.63 14.81 -13.77
N PRO A 28 12.96 15.94 -14.44
CA PRO A 28 12.45 16.28 -15.78
C PRO A 28 12.65 15.20 -16.85
N ASN A 29 13.57 14.25 -16.60
CA ASN A 29 13.87 13.14 -17.51
C ASN A 29 12.96 11.92 -17.35
N ILE A 30 11.99 11.95 -16.42
CA ILE A 30 10.96 10.90 -16.30
C ILE A 30 9.68 11.45 -16.93
N SER A 31 9.62 11.38 -18.26
CA SER A 31 8.40 11.66 -19.03
C SER A 31 7.44 10.48 -18.90
N PHE A 32 6.78 10.36 -17.75
CA PHE A 32 5.67 9.45 -17.57
C PHE A 32 4.47 10.21 -17.04
N HIS A 33 3.33 10.00 -17.69
CA HIS A 33 2.03 10.48 -17.23
C HIS A 33 1.71 9.77 -15.91
N MET A 34 2.10 10.39 -14.79
CA MET A 34 1.38 10.14 -13.54
C MET A 34 -0.07 10.50 -13.81
N PHE A 35 -1.00 9.60 -13.52
CA PHE A 35 -2.42 9.84 -13.78
C PHE A 35 -2.96 10.97 -12.90
N HIS A 36 -2.20 11.34 -11.86
CA HIS A 36 -2.59 12.30 -10.85
C HIS A 36 -1.49 13.34 -10.58
N ASP A 37 -1.89 14.62 -10.59
CA ASP A 37 -1.02 15.72 -10.23
C ASP A 37 -0.94 15.89 -8.71
N ASN A 38 0.23 15.58 -8.14
CA ASN A 38 0.53 15.71 -6.72
C ASN A 38 1.40 16.94 -6.40
N ARG A 39 1.64 17.85 -7.35
CA ARG A 39 2.49 19.04 -7.13
C ARG A 39 2.03 19.83 -5.91
N GLN A 40 3.01 20.18 -5.06
CA GLN A 40 2.81 20.97 -3.84
C GLN A 40 1.92 20.32 -2.77
N LYS A 41 1.54 19.04 -2.92
CA LYS A 41 0.77 18.31 -1.91
C LYS A 41 1.69 17.61 -0.91
N ARG A 42 1.27 17.57 0.35
CA ARG A 42 1.83 16.70 1.39
C ARG A 42 1.22 15.30 1.29
N ARG A 43 1.85 14.28 1.92
CA ARG A 43 1.35 12.89 1.94
C ARG A 43 -0.14 12.78 2.27
N LYS A 44 -0.58 13.45 3.34
CA LYS A 44 -1.98 13.46 3.79
C LYS A 44 -3.00 14.05 2.80
N GLU A 45 -2.55 14.81 1.79
CA GLU A 45 -3.43 15.44 0.79
C GLU A 45 -3.54 14.60 -0.50
N ILE A 46 -2.78 13.52 -0.59
CA ILE A 46 -2.69 12.66 -1.77
C ILE A 46 -3.78 11.60 -1.71
N LYS A 47 -4.59 11.55 -2.77
CA LYS A 47 -5.65 10.56 -2.96
C LYS A 47 -5.24 9.40 -3.88
N ALA A 48 -4.22 9.61 -4.70
CA ALA A 48 -3.74 8.59 -5.61
C ALA A 48 -2.22 8.67 -5.73
N LEU A 49 -1.58 7.52 -5.55
CA LEU A 49 -0.12 7.39 -5.56
C LEU A 49 0.29 6.33 -6.58
N ASP A 50 0.97 6.80 -7.62
CA ASP A 50 1.56 5.99 -8.69
C ASP A 50 3.08 5.87 -8.47
N ILE A 51 3.58 4.66 -8.22
CA ILE A 51 5.03 4.38 -8.06
C ILE A 51 5.61 3.50 -9.16
N TRP A 52 4.84 3.22 -10.21
CA TRP A 52 5.28 2.46 -11.39
C TRP A 52 6.36 3.21 -12.22
N ALA A 53 6.40 4.55 -12.12
CA ALA A 53 7.33 5.40 -12.86
C ALA A 53 8.81 5.20 -12.49
N ALA A 54 9.09 4.51 -11.38
CA ALA A 54 10.45 4.22 -10.92
C ALA A 54 10.99 2.86 -11.37
N SER A 55 10.15 2.01 -12.00
CA SER A 55 10.49 0.76 -12.70
C SER A 55 11.81 0.15 -12.25
N ASN A 56 11.83 -0.42 -11.04
CA ASN A 56 12.90 -1.18 -10.35
C ASN A 56 12.94 -0.91 -8.84
N LEU A 57 11.84 -0.42 -8.22
CA LEU A 57 11.80 -0.34 -6.76
C LEU A 57 11.85 -1.75 -6.19
N SER A 58 12.67 -1.98 -5.17
CA SER A 58 12.76 -3.26 -4.47
C SER A 58 12.84 -3.08 -2.97
N GLY A 59 12.65 -4.18 -2.24
CA GLY A 59 12.61 -4.19 -0.79
C GLY A 59 11.21 -3.95 -0.24
N SER A 60 11.16 -3.52 1.02
CA SER A 60 9.92 -3.25 1.76
C SER A 60 9.47 -1.82 1.54
N LEU A 61 8.16 -1.59 1.45
CA LEU A 61 7.55 -0.28 1.30
C LEU A 61 6.45 -0.08 2.35
N LYS A 62 6.59 0.98 3.13
CA LYS A 62 5.57 1.46 4.07
C LYS A 62 4.95 2.76 3.55
N VAL A 63 3.63 2.82 3.50
CA VAL A 63 2.89 3.96 2.93
C VAL A 63 2.31 4.83 4.06
N ASP A 64 3.14 5.20 5.02
CA ASP A 64 2.73 5.95 6.21
C ASP A 64 2.55 7.44 5.92
N GLY A 65 1.54 8.06 6.55
CA GLY A 65 1.20 9.47 6.40
C GLY A 65 0.36 9.82 5.16
N PHE A 66 -0.07 8.82 4.39
CA PHE A 66 -1.00 8.98 3.26
C PHE A 66 -2.46 8.77 3.71
N ASP A 67 -2.91 9.59 4.66
CA ASP A 67 -4.18 9.41 5.39
C ASP A 67 -5.48 9.51 4.56
N ASN A 68 -5.38 9.90 3.29
CA ASN A 68 -6.53 10.05 2.38
C ASN A 68 -6.34 9.28 1.05
N LEU A 69 -5.47 8.28 1.03
CA LEU A 69 -5.17 7.49 -0.16
C LEU A 69 -6.37 6.61 -0.56
N GLU A 70 -6.86 6.77 -1.78
CA GLU A 70 -7.98 6.02 -2.34
C GLU A 70 -7.50 5.01 -3.41
N ASN A 71 -6.39 5.33 -4.09
CA ASN A 71 -5.80 4.51 -5.15
C ASN A 71 -4.28 4.39 -4.99
N PHE A 72 -3.76 3.17 -5.03
CA PHE A 72 -2.33 2.89 -5.01
C PHE A 72 -1.93 1.96 -6.15
N ASN A 73 -1.02 2.43 -7.01
CA ASN A 73 -0.50 1.68 -8.13
C ASN A 73 1.00 1.45 -7.97
N CYS A 74 1.38 0.18 -7.81
CA CYS A 74 2.77 -0.24 -7.71
C CYS A 74 3.26 -1.10 -8.89
N TRP A 75 2.54 -1.07 -10.03
CA TRP A 75 2.82 -1.87 -11.23
C TRP A 75 4.31 -1.86 -11.64
N ARG A 76 4.82 -3.04 -12.03
CA ARG A 76 6.21 -3.26 -12.52
C ARG A 76 7.32 -2.90 -11.51
N ASN A 77 7.11 -3.20 -10.24
CA ASN A 77 8.16 -3.13 -9.22
C ASN A 77 8.57 -4.53 -8.72
N SER A 78 9.68 -4.58 -7.97
CA SER A 78 10.24 -5.78 -7.34
C SER A 78 10.13 -5.72 -5.81
N LEU A 79 9.03 -5.15 -5.30
CA LEU A 79 8.75 -5.05 -3.87
C LEU A 79 8.65 -6.45 -3.25
N THR A 80 9.21 -6.62 -2.05
CA THR A 80 9.11 -7.88 -1.28
C THR A 80 8.03 -7.80 -0.21
N GLU A 81 7.77 -6.61 0.31
CA GLU A 81 6.75 -6.34 1.33
C GLU A 81 6.07 -4.99 1.03
N LEU A 82 4.76 -4.94 1.21
CA LEU A 82 3.96 -3.72 1.14
C LEU A 82 3.12 -3.59 2.41
N ASP A 83 3.31 -2.51 3.13
CA ASP A 83 2.61 -2.19 4.39
C ASP A 83 1.73 -0.96 4.21
N LEU A 84 0.42 -1.18 4.32
CA LEU A 84 -0.65 -0.19 4.20
C LEU A 84 -1.42 -0.04 5.53
N ARG A 85 -0.83 -0.40 6.68
CA ARG A 85 -1.55 -0.35 7.98
C ARG A 85 -1.97 1.05 8.40
N ASP A 86 -1.11 2.05 8.17
CA ASP A 86 -1.45 3.45 8.48
C ASP A 86 -2.39 4.08 7.44
N CYS A 87 -2.84 3.29 6.46
CA CYS A 87 -4.01 3.61 5.65
C CYS A 87 -5.32 3.17 6.33
N SER A 88 -5.37 2.90 7.64
CA SER A 88 -6.55 2.34 8.32
C SER A 88 -7.82 3.21 8.29
N ASN A 89 -7.70 4.52 8.03
CA ASN A 89 -8.86 5.41 7.74
C ASN A 89 -9.17 5.55 6.25
N ASN A 90 -8.41 4.89 5.38
CA ASN A 90 -8.57 5.00 3.95
C ASN A 90 -9.68 4.10 3.43
N LYS A 91 -10.39 4.63 2.45
CA LYS A 91 -11.32 3.88 1.61
C LYS A 91 -10.57 3.32 0.42
N LEU A 92 -9.44 2.66 0.63
CA LEU A 92 -8.66 2.11 -0.48
C LEU A 92 -9.53 1.04 -1.16
N THR A 93 -10.12 1.39 -2.30
CA THR A 93 -11.07 0.52 -3.02
C THR A 93 -10.35 -0.33 -4.06
N GLU A 94 -9.17 0.12 -4.51
CA GLU A 94 -8.41 -0.50 -5.59
C GLU A 94 -6.92 -0.51 -5.25
N LEU A 95 -6.30 -1.67 -5.45
CA LEU A 95 -4.86 -1.90 -5.31
C LEU A 95 -4.40 -2.70 -6.52
N ASP A 96 -3.53 -2.11 -7.34
CA ASP A 96 -2.93 -2.78 -8.49
C ASP A 96 -1.51 -3.28 -8.16
N THR A 97 -1.39 -4.58 -7.90
CA THR A 97 -0.12 -5.30 -7.70
C THR A 97 0.30 -6.09 -8.94
N SER A 98 -0.35 -5.85 -10.09
CA SER A 98 -0.02 -6.55 -11.34
C SER A 98 1.48 -6.43 -11.61
N ASN A 99 2.13 -7.53 -12.00
CA ASN A 99 3.56 -7.54 -12.30
C ASN A 99 4.48 -7.06 -11.15
N CYS A 100 4.14 -7.35 -9.90
CA CYS A 100 5.06 -7.34 -8.76
C CYS A 100 5.51 -8.77 -8.41
N PRO A 101 6.41 -9.41 -9.20
CA PRO A 101 6.67 -10.85 -9.13
C PRO A 101 7.38 -11.31 -7.84
N ARG A 102 7.81 -10.38 -6.99
CA ARG A 102 8.54 -10.66 -5.74
C ARG A 102 7.74 -10.30 -4.48
N LEU A 103 6.49 -9.86 -4.62
CA LEU A 103 5.69 -9.44 -3.48
C LEU A 103 5.26 -10.67 -2.67
N GLU A 104 5.84 -10.85 -1.49
CA GLU A 104 5.58 -12.00 -0.62
C GLU A 104 4.61 -11.65 0.51
N LYS A 105 4.54 -10.36 0.88
CA LYS A 105 3.76 -9.90 2.03
C LYS A 105 3.01 -8.60 1.71
N LEU A 106 1.71 -8.61 2.00
CA LEU A 106 0.81 -7.46 1.88
C LEU A 106 0.09 -7.27 3.21
N ILE A 107 0.33 -6.15 3.89
CA ILE A 107 -0.38 -5.79 5.12
C ILE A 107 -1.34 -4.66 4.82
N CYS A 108 -2.63 -4.84 5.09
CA CYS A 108 -3.66 -3.85 4.74
C CYS A 108 -4.81 -3.77 5.75
N ASP A 109 -4.57 -4.18 6.99
CA ASP A 109 -5.55 -4.19 8.08
C ASP A 109 -6.37 -2.89 8.11
N GLY A 110 -7.70 -3.02 8.17
CA GLY A 110 -8.63 -1.88 8.20
C GLY A 110 -9.09 -1.34 6.84
N ASN A 111 -8.57 -1.82 5.71
CA ASN A 111 -9.03 -1.39 4.37
C ASN A 111 -10.11 -2.33 3.77
N GLN A 112 -11.05 -1.76 3.01
CA GLN A 112 -12.11 -2.52 2.27
C GLN A 112 -11.66 -2.91 0.86
N LEU A 113 -10.45 -3.48 0.74
CA LEU A 113 -9.81 -3.69 -0.55
C LEU A 113 -10.59 -4.66 -1.45
N ARG A 114 -10.87 -4.24 -2.69
CA ARG A 114 -11.23 -5.14 -3.78
C ARG A 114 -10.04 -5.24 -4.72
N LEU A 115 -9.40 -6.42 -4.79
CA LEU A 115 -8.35 -6.68 -5.78
C LEU A 115 -8.99 -6.63 -7.18
N THR A 116 -8.58 -5.70 -8.03
CA THR A 116 -9.23 -5.45 -9.32
C THR A 116 -8.57 -6.15 -10.51
N GLN A 117 -7.33 -6.65 -10.38
CA GLN A 117 -6.71 -7.54 -11.37
C GLN A 117 -5.62 -8.42 -10.76
N GLY A 118 -5.70 -9.72 -11.08
CA GLY A 118 -4.84 -10.78 -10.57
C GLY A 118 -3.49 -10.86 -11.28
N ILE A 119 -2.47 -11.11 -10.48
CA ILE A 119 -1.07 -11.32 -10.85
C ILE A 119 -0.90 -12.56 -11.74
N THR A 120 -0.09 -12.44 -12.80
CA THR A 120 0.42 -13.54 -13.62
C THR A 120 1.56 -14.29 -12.91
N ASP A 121 1.20 -15.30 -12.10
CA ASP A 121 1.83 -16.64 -11.96
C ASP A 121 1.17 -17.34 -10.75
N GLN A 122 0.65 -18.56 -10.95
CA GLN A 122 -0.29 -19.23 -10.03
C GLN A 122 0.28 -19.50 -8.62
N ASN A 123 1.61 -19.61 -8.48
CA ASN A 123 2.26 -20.03 -7.22
C ASN A 123 2.52 -18.88 -6.22
N HIS A 124 2.57 -17.62 -6.63
CA HIS A 124 2.76 -16.49 -5.71
C HIS A 124 1.43 -15.96 -5.12
N GLN A 125 0.29 -16.29 -5.74
CA GLN A 125 -1.04 -15.89 -5.27
C GLN A 125 -1.43 -16.54 -3.94
N GLU A 126 -1.03 -17.79 -3.70
CA GLU A 126 -1.41 -18.53 -2.49
C GLU A 126 -0.94 -17.82 -1.21
N ASN A 127 0.28 -17.29 -1.20
CA ASN A 127 0.83 -16.60 -0.02
C ASN A 127 0.08 -15.29 0.30
N ILE A 128 -0.22 -14.47 -0.72
CA ILE A 128 -0.96 -13.21 -0.52
C ILE A 128 -2.42 -13.50 -0.12
N ILE A 129 -3.08 -14.44 -0.81
CA ILE A 129 -4.46 -14.83 -0.48
C ILE A 129 -4.53 -15.42 0.93
N GLN A 130 -3.60 -16.30 1.31
CA GLN A 130 -3.54 -16.89 2.64
C GLN A 130 -3.24 -15.84 3.71
N ASN A 131 -2.38 -14.85 3.41
CA ASN A 131 -2.08 -13.74 4.30
C ASN A 131 -3.34 -12.88 4.56
N LEU A 132 -4.08 -12.53 3.52
CA LEU A 132 -5.35 -11.79 3.61
C LEU A 132 -6.44 -12.57 4.36
N GLN A 133 -6.58 -13.87 4.08
CA GLN A 133 -7.51 -14.74 4.81
C GLN A 133 -7.16 -14.82 6.30
N THR A 134 -5.86 -14.88 6.63
CA THR A 134 -5.39 -14.89 8.01
C THR A 134 -5.71 -13.58 8.73
N GLN A 135 -5.53 -12.43 8.06
CA GLN A 135 -5.90 -11.12 8.61
C GLN A 135 -7.43 -11.03 8.85
N LEU A 136 -8.25 -11.46 7.89
CA LEU A 136 -9.71 -11.47 8.04
C LEU A 136 -10.16 -12.32 9.24
N GLU A 137 -9.52 -13.48 9.44
CA GLU A 137 -9.81 -14.37 10.57
C GLU A 137 -9.40 -13.73 11.92
N GLN A 138 -8.28 -13.01 11.96
CA GLN A 138 -7.85 -12.26 13.14
C GLN A 138 -8.83 -11.13 13.48
N GLU A 139 -9.30 -10.37 12.49
CA GLU A 139 -10.30 -9.32 12.69
C GLU A 139 -11.65 -9.88 13.16
N ARG A 140 -12.10 -11.00 12.60
CA ARG A 140 -13.30 -11.71 13.09
C ARG A 140 -13.17 -12.12 14.55
N LYS A 141 -11.99 -12.62 14.96
CA LYS A 141 -11.72 -13.01 16.35
C LYS A 141 -11.71 -11.80 17.30
N LYS A 142 -11.09 -10.68 16.89
CA LYS A 142 -11.11 -9.42 17.66
C LYS A 142 -12.54 -8.90 17.84
N ASN A 143 -13.34 -8.87 16.78
CA ASN A 143 -14.74 -8.43 16.84
C ASN A 143 -15.59 -9.34 17.75
N LYS A 144 -15.40 -10.65 17.67
CA LYS A 144 -16.08 -11.59 18.57
C LYS A 144 -15.70 -11.37 20.04
N PHE A 145 -14.43 -11.11 20.32
CA PHE A 145 -13.95 -10.79 21.66
C PHE A 145 -14.58 -9.50 22.20
N LEU A 146 -14.60 -8.44 21.39
CA LEU A 146 -15.19 -7.15 21.78
C LEU A 146 -16.70 -7.24 22.05
N MET A 147 -17.45 -7.95 21.21
CA MET A 147 -18.88 -8.19 21.45
C MET A 147 -19.14 -8.95 22.75
N GLY A 148 -18.29 -9.93 23.09
CA GLY A 148 -18.37 -10.63 24.36
C GLY A 148 -18.05 -9.75 25.58
N GLN A 149 -17.26 -8.68 25.43
CA GLN A 149 -17.04 -7.71 26.51
C GLN A 149 -18.25 -6.79 26.70
N LEU A 150 -18.87 -6.35 25.60
CA LEU A 150 -20.07 -5.49 25.63
C LEU A 150 -21.31 -6.20 26.20
N GLU A 151 -21.47 -7.50 25.94
CA GLU A 151 -22.56 -8.29 26.53
C GLU A 151 -22.41 -8.40 28.05
N ASN A 152 -21.18 -8.59 28.55
CA ASN A 152 -20.91 -8.68 30.00
C ASN A 152 -21.03 -7.32 30.71
N GLU A 153 -20.75 -6.20 30.06
CA GLU A 153 -20.92 -4.85 30.64
C GLU A 153 -22.40 -4.41 30.71
N SER A 154 -23.31 -5.06 29.96
CA SER A 154 -24.74 -4.74 29.94
C SER A 154 -25.59 -5.50 30.97
N GLU A 155 -25.00 -6.47 31.68
CA GLU A 155 -25.67 -7.24 32.74
C GLU A 155 -25.43 -6.70 34.16
N ASP A 156 -24.62 -5.64 34.31
CA ASP A 156 -24.22 -5.03 35.60
C ASP A 156 -24.88 -3.66 35.90
N GLU A 157 -25.91 -3.23 35.15
CA GLU A 157 -26.79 -2.06 35.47
C GLU A 157 -28.19 -2.48 35.96
#